data_AF-A0A923W3K0-F1
#
_entry.id   AF-A0A923W3K0-F1
#
_cell.length_a   1.000
_cell.length_b   1.000
_cell.length_c   1.000
_cell.angle_alpha   90.00
_cell.angle_beta   90.00
_cell.angle_gamma   90.00
#
_symmetry.space_group_name_H-M   'P 1'
#
loop_
_entity.id
_entity.type
_entity.pdbx_description
1 polymer ?
#
loop_
_entity_poly.entity_id
_entity_poly.type
_entity_poly.pdbx_seq_one_letter_code
_entity_poly.pdbx_strand_id
1 'polypeptide(L)'
;MNKQAGKCMKAVLATAGAAVLAGCAGVAGHGSAAKQPVYQCDQGLQFTVRFVNDTAVLKGARGDDVLLRDAGGQGGQTVYSNPRLRAEFGLGASGREAALQYLLQPLVLRCVRG
;
A
#
# COMPACT_ATOMS: atom_id res chain seq x y z
N MET A 1 29.56 -14.71 6.28
CA MET A 1 30.66 -15.35 5.52
C MET A 1 30.29 -16.80 5.20
N ASN A 2 29.73 -16.98 4.00
CA ASN A 2 29.92 -18.05 3.01
C ASN A 2 30.23 -19.48 3.50
N LYS A 3 29.34 -20.43 3.19
CA LYS A 3 29.71 -21.84 2.97
C LYS A 3 29.02 -22.38 1.72
N GLN A 4 29.73 -22.36 0.60
CA GLN A 4 29.45 -23.17 -0.58
C GLN A 4 30.17 -24.50 -0.42
N ALA A 5 29.40 -25.59 -0.47
CA ALA A 5 29.88 -26.96 -0.73
C ALA A 5 28.73 -27.63 -1.49
N GLY A 6 28.78 -27.86 -2.79
CA GLY A 6 29.87 -28.54 -3.48
C GLY A 6 29.55 -30.03 -3.53
N LYS A 7 28.57 -30.43 -4.34
CA LYS A 7 28.46 -31.82 -4.78
C LYS A 7 28.36 -31.88 -6.29
N CYS A 8 29.47 -32.33 -6.86
CA CYS A 8 29.68 -32.68 -8.24
C CYS A 8 28.63 -33.68 -8.70
N MET A 9 28.03 -33.43 -9.85
CA MET A 9 27.62 -34.51 -10.73
C MET A 9 27.74 -34.03 -12.17
N LYS A 10 28.87 -34.42 -12.77
CA LYS A 10 29.08 -34.43 -14.21
C LYS A 10 28.17 -35.51 -14.78
N ALA A 11 27.30 -35.15 -15.71
CA ALA A 11 26.77 -36.07 -16.70
C ALA A 11 26.72 -35.31 -18.03
N VAL A 12 27.86 -35.36 -18.72
CA VAL A 12 27.95 -35.07 -20.15
C VAL A 12 27.34 -36.26 -20.86
N LEU A 13 26.21 -36.06 -21.53
CA LEU A 13 25.75 -36.93 -22.61
C LEU A 13 25.11 -36.04 -23.67
N ALA A 14 25.86 -35.89 -24.75
CA ALA A 14 25.46 -35.21 -25.97
C ALA A 14 24.48 -36.10 -26.74
N THR A 15 23.25 -35.62 -26.91
CA THR A 15 22.33 -36.05 -27.96
C THR A 15 21.73 -34.81 -28.58
N ALA A 16 22.08 -34.59 -29.85
CA ALA A 16 21.53 -33.56 -30.71
C ALA A 16 20.04 -33.82 -30.96
N GLY A 17 19.24 -32.75 -30.97
CA GLY A 17 17.88 -32.76 -31.52
C GLY A 17 16.80 -32.24 -30.58
N ALA A 18 15.98 -31.35 -31.14
CA ALA A 18 14.65 -30.90 -30.69
C ALA A 18 14.55 -29.70 -29.73
N ALA A 19 14.06 -28.62 -30.33
CA ALA A 19 12.99 -27.75 -29.83
C ALA A 19 13.23 -26.97 -28.53
N VAL A 20 13.52 -25.69 -28.74
CA VAL A 20 13.41 -24.59 -27.79
C VAL A 20 11.96 -24.43 -27.33
N LEU A 21 11.62 -24.85 -26.11
CA LEU A 21 10.48 -24.34 -25.33
C LEU A 21 10.83 -24.38 -23.82
N ALA A 22 11.83 -23.60 -23.43
CA ALA A 22 12.03 -23.20 -22.04
C ALA A 22 10.99 -22.10 -21.70
N GLY A 23 9.78 -22.51 -21.35
CA GLY A 23 8.71 -21.63 -20.88
C GLY A 23 8.50 -21.81 -19.37
N CYS A 24 9.21 -21.00 -18.58
CA CYS A 24 9.06 -20.71 -17.14
C CYS A 24 8.11 -21.58 -16.30
N ALA A 25 8.66 -22.57 -15.61
CA ALA A 25 8.17 -22.93 -14.28
C ALA A 25 8.49 -21.76 -13.32
N GLY A 26 7.52 -20.91 -13.05
CA GLY A 26 7.76 -19.69 -12.28
C GLY A 26 6.52 -18.88 -11.99
N VAL A 27 5.47 -19.50 -11.45
CA VAL A 27 4.44 -18.75 -10.71
C VAL A 27 4.31 -19.32 -9.31
N ALA A 28 5.43 -19.29 -8.58
CA ALA A 28 5.34 -18.94 -7.16
C ALA A 28 4.90 -17.47 -7.14
N GLY A 29 3.61 -17.25 -7.36
CA GLY A 29 2.94 -16.00 -7.06
C GLY A 29 3.04 -15.78 -5.57
N HIS A 30 4.22 -15.34 -5.12
CA HIS A 30 4.36 -14.47 -3.98
C HIS A 30 3.46 -13.28 -4.31
N GLY A 31 2.19 -13.40 -3.93
CA GLY A 31 1.36 -12.26 -3.64
C GLY A 31 2.06 -11.53 -2.52
N SER A 32 3.05 -10.71 -2.88
CA SER A 32 3.60 -9.68 -2.03
C SER A 32 2.40 -8.84 -1.65
N ALA A 33 1.79 -9.15 -0.51
CA ALA A 33 0.72 -8.37 0.06
C ALA A 33 1.29 -6.96 0.16
N ALA A 34 0.89 -6.10 -0.78
CA ALA A 34 1.44 -4.76 -0.89
C ALA A 34 1.30 -4.12 0.48
N LYS A 35 2.44 -3.81 1.11
CA LYS A 35 2.47 -3.27 2.48
C LYS A 35 1.64 -1.99 2.46
N GLN A 36 0.49 -2.01 3.13
CA GLN A 36 -0.40 -0.86 3.13
C GLN A 36 0.31 0.32 3.80
N PRO A 37 0.22 1.53 3.23
CA PRO A 37 0.83 2.70 3.82
C PRO A 37 0.24 2.95 5.21
N VAL A 38 1.11 3.09 6.20
CA VAL A 38 0.74 3.41 7.58
C VAL A 38 0.90 4.91 7.76
N TYR A 39 -0.17 5.55 8.21
CA TYR A 39 -0.20 6.97 8.56
C TYR A 39 -0.16 7.10 10.08
N GLN A 40 0.81 7.87 10.56
CA GLN A 40 0.96 8.23 11.96
C GLN A 40 0.35 9.60 12.17
N CYS A 41 -0.63 9.70 13.06
CA CYS A 41 -1.37 10.91 13.35
C CYS A 41 -0.94 11.54 14.67
N ASP A 42 -1.27 12.83 14.82
CA ASP A 42 -1.27 13.52 16.10
C ASP A 42 -2.08 12.72 17.14
N GLN A 43 -1.66 12.78 18.40
CA GLN A 43 -2.24 12.03 19.53
C GLN A 43 -1.95 10.51 19.53
N GLY A 44 -0.93 10.06 18.79
CA GLY A 44 -0.49 8.65 18.80
C GLY A 44 -1.45 7.69 18.10
N LEU A 45 -2.37 8.23 17.29
CA LEU A 45 -3.28 7.44 16.48
C LEU A 45 -2.58 6.98 15.20
N GLN A 46 -2.92 5.78 14.74
CA GLN A 46 -2.39 5.24 13.49
C GLN A 46 -3.50 4.60 12.67
N PHE A 47 -3.42 4.74 11.36
CA PHE A 47 -4.31 4.06 10.43
C PHE A 47 -3.56 3.60 9.19
N THR A 48 -4.15 2.63 8.50
CA THR A 48 -3.74 2.23 7.16
C THR A 48 -4.83 2.63 6.18
N VAL A 49 -4.44 2.95 4.95
CA VAL A 49 -5.40 3.28 3.89
C VAL A 49 -5.20 2.36 2.70
N ARG A 50 -6.31 1.96 2.10
CA ARG A 50 -6.35 1.30 0.80
C ARG A 50 -7.25 2.11 -0.13
N PHE A 51 -6.68 2.57 -1.23
CA PHE A 51 -7.44 3.20 -2.30
C PHE A 51 -7.96 2.11 -3.23
N VAL A 52 -9.27 2.06 -3.43
CA VAL A 52 -9.93 1.11 -4.33
C VAL A 52 -10.88 1.92 -5.22
N ASN A 53 -10.54 2.05 -6.50
CA ASN A 53 -11.25 2.90 -7.46
C ASN A 53 -11.38 4.34 -6.89
N ASP A 54 -12.62 4.79 -6.63
CA ASP A 54 -12.94 6.09 -6.05
C ASP A 54 -13.27 6.04 -4.56
N THR A 55 -12.78 5.02 -3.86
CA THR A 55 -12.96 4.89 -2.42
C THR A 55 -11.62 4.81 -1.69
N ALA A 56 -11.59 5.31 -0.47
CA ALA A 56 -10.50 5.12 0.47
C ALA A 56 -11.03 4.31 1.66
N VAL A 57 -10.52 3.10 1.84
CA VAL A 57 -10.81 2.26 2.99
C VAL A 57 -9.73 2.50 4.04
N LEU A 58 -10.11 3.18 5.13
CA LEU A 58 -9.26 3.41 6.27
C LEU A 58 -9.49 2.28 7.28
N LYS A 59 -8.40 1.68 7.75
CA LYS A 59 -8.42 0.71 8.86
C LYS A 59 -7.55 1.23 9.99
N GLY A 60 -8.14 1.44 11.16
CA GLY A 60 -7.40 1.86 12.36
C GLY A 60 -8.02 3.05 13.07
N ALA A 61 -7.28 3.61 14.04
CA ALA A 61 -7.61 4.68 14.99
C ALA A 61 -8.95 4.56 15.75
N ARG A 62 -10.10 4.44 15.07
CA ARG A 62 -11.45 4.40 15.66
C ARG A 62 -12.41 3.44 14.96
N GLY A 63 -11.92 2.64 14.01
CA GLY A 63 -12.71 1.64 13.29
C GLY A 63 -12.25 1.48 11.84
N ASP A 64 -13.04 0.72 11.08
CA ASP A 64 -12.90 0.66 9.63
C ASP A 64 -13.89 1.66 9.02
N ASP A 65 -13.39 2.63 8.26
CA ASP A 65 -14.19 3.65 7.60
C ASP A 65 -13.99 3.55 6.08
N VAL A 66 -15.10 3.51 5.35
CA VAL A 66 -15.10 3.63 3.89
C VAL A 66 -15.45 5.07 3.55
N LEU A 67 -14.56 5.72 2.81
CA LEU A 67 -14.71 7.10 2.36
C LEU A 67 -14.88 7.12 0.84
N LEU A 68 -15.78 7.96 0.35
CA LEU A 68 -16.01 8.18 -1.08
C LEU A 68 -15.17 9.36 -1.54
N ARG A 69 -14.64 9.31 -2.78
CA ARG A 69 -13.93 10.42 -3.37
C ARG A 69 -14.86 11.63 -3.42
N ASP A 70 -14.39 12.71 -2.79
CA ASP A 70 -15.04 13.99 -2.75
C ASP A 70 -14.33 14.90 -3.75
N ALA A 71 -15.08 15.76 -4.45
CA ALA A 71 -14.50 16.76 -5.35
C ALA A 71 -13.83 17.91 -4.59
N GLY A 72 -13.81 17.86 -3.25
CA GLY A 72 -13.10 18.81 -2.40
C GLY A 72 -11.57 18.79 -2.59
N GLY A 73 -10.95 19.90 -2.24
CA GLY A 73 -9.49 20.11 -2.30
C GLY A 73 -9.14 21.43 -3.00
N GLN A 74 -8.11 22.12 -2.52
CA GLN A 74 -7.64 23.39 -3.10
C GLN A 74 -6.47 23.18 -4.07
N GLY A 75 -6.41 22.05 -4.78
CA GLY A 75 -5.31 21.73 -5.70
C GLY A 75 -5.10 20.24 -5.92
N GLY A 76 -3.85 19.79 -5.94
CA GLY A 76 -3.46 18.39 -6.19
C GLY A 76 -3.75 17.39 -5.06
N GLN A 77 -4.40 17.84 -3.98
CA GLN A 77 -4.82 17.00 -2.88
C GLN A 77 -6.11 16.25 -3.21
N THR A 78 -6.19 14.99 -2.79
CA THR A 78 -7.40 14.19 -2.95
C THR A 78 -8.18 14.15 -1.65
N VAL A 79 -9.44 14.52 -1.70
CA VAL A 79 -10.34 14.47 -0.55
C VAL A 79 -11.24 13.24 -0.67
N TYR A 80 -11.44 12.55 0.44
CA TYR A 80 -12.42 11.49 0.59
C TYR A 80 -13.28 11.79 1.81
N SER A 81 -14.58 11.55 1.75
CA SER A 81 -15.49 11.85 2.85
C SER A 81 -16.59 10.80 3.01
N ASN A 82 -17.13 10.73 4.22
CA ASN A 82 -18.37 10.07 4.57
C ASN A 82 -19.09 10.91 5.64
N PRO A 83 -20.30 10.52 6.12
CA PRO A 83 -21.03 11.31 7.12
C PRO A 83 -20.32 11.51 8.48
N ARG A 84 -19.25 10.75 8.77
CA ARG A 84 -18.55 10.76 10.07
C ARG A 84 -17.15 11.36 10.00
N LEU A 85 -16.48 11.23 8.86
CA LEU A 85 -15.05 11.48 8.68
C LEU A 85 -14.77 12.03 7.29
N ARG A 86 -13.89 13.02 7.23
CA ARG A 86 -13.31 13.57 6.02
C ARG A 86 -11.79 13.41 6.07
N ALA A 87 -11.22 12.82 5.04
CA ALA A 87 -9.79 12.60 4.91
C ALA A 87 -9.25 13.33 3.70
N GLU A 88 -8.25 14.18 3.90
CA GLU A 88 -7.53 14.85 2.84
C GLU A 88 -6.14 14.22 2.72
N PHE A 89 -5.76 13.75 1.53
CA PHE A 89 -4.46 13.14 1.26
C PHE A 89 -3.66 13.97 0.25
N GLY A 90 -2.34 13.87 0.32
CA GLY A 90 -1.45 14.59 -0.59
C GLY A 90 -1.14 16.01 -0.10
N LEU A 91 -1.20 16.23 1.21
CA LEU A 91 -0.84 17.49 1.83
C LEU A 91 0.68 17.63 1.98
N GLY A 92 1.13 18.85 2.24
CA GLY A 92 2.53 19.20 2.48
C GLY A 92 3.38 19.18 1.21
N ALA A 93 4.61 19.69 1.30
CA ALA A 93 5.53 19.76 0.15
C ALA A 93 5.93 18.37 -0.38
N SER A 94 5.85 17.34 0.46
CA SER A 94 6.19 15.96 0.11
C SER A 94 5.01 15.15 -0.43
N GLY A 95 3.77 15.65 -0.32
CA GLY A 95 2.55 14.90 -0.63
C GLY A 95 2.32 13.68 0.26
N ARG A 96 3.04 13.55 1.39
CA ARG A 96 2.93 12.42 2.33
C ARG A 96 2.08 12.73 3.54
N GLU A 97 1.64 13.98 3.69
CA GLU A 97 0.78 14.39 4.78
C GLU A 97 -0.68 14.11 4.41
N ALA A 98 -1.47 13.85 5.44
CA ALA A 98 -2.91 13.69 5.37
C ALA A 98 -3.56 14.39 6.56
N ALA A 99 -4.78 14.86 6.39
CA ALA A 99 -5.58 15.44 7.47
C ALA A 99 -6.86 14.62 7.63
N LEU A 100 -7.15 14.20 8.85
CA LEU A 100 -8.40 13.55 9.22
C LEU A 100 -9.26 14.52 10.04
N GLN A 101 -10.43 14.86 9.52
CA GLN A 101 -11.42 15.69 10.18
C GLN A 101 -12.62 14.82 10.56
N TYR A 102 -12.80 14.58 11.85
CA TYR A 102 -14.03 13.99 12.35
C TYR A 102 -15.15 15.03 12.26
N LEU A 103 -16.32 14.64 11.75
CA LEU A 103 -17.45 15.56 11.53
C LEU A 103 -18.41 15.55 12.73
N LEU A 104 -18.51 14.41 13.43
CA LEU A 104 -19.34 14.27 14.63
C LEU A 104 -18.69 14.87 15.89
N GLN A 105 -17.39 15.17 15.82
CA GLN A 105 -16.60 15.76 16.90
C GLN A 105 -15.65 16.75 16.23
N PRO A 106 -15.48 18.00 16.71
CA PRO A 106 -14.62 19.00 16.07
C PRO A 106 -13.13 18.69 16.30
N LEU A 107 -12.68 17.52 15.82
CA LEU A 107 -11.33 17.00 15.96
C LEU A 107 -10.70 16.88 14.58
N VAL A 108 -9.57 17.57 14.41
CA VAL A 108 -8.72 17.46 13.22
C VAL A 108 -7.38 16.89 13.65
N LEU A 109 -6.95 15.84 12.96
CA LEU A 109 -5.66 15.20 13.17
C LEU A 109 -4.81 15.40 11.93
N ARG A 110 -3.55 15.82 12.09
CA ARG A 110 -2.57 15.75 11.01
C ARG A 110 -1.85 14.42 11.10
N CYS A 111 -1.62 13.82 9.95
CA CYS A 111 -1.02 12.51 9.83
C CYS A 111 0.04 12.51 8.75
N VAL A 112 1.09 11.71 8.94
CA VAL A 112 2.19 11.59 7.99
C VAL A 112 2.40 10.13 7.67
N ARG A 113 2.59 9.82 6.39
CA ARG A 113 2.95 8.47 5.94
C ARG A 113 4.41 8.17 6.33
N GLY A 114 4.59 7.15 7.18
CA GLY A 114 5.89 6.62 7.61
C GLY A 114 6.47 5.55 6.69
#